data_AF-A0A6C0KLG9-F1
#
_entry.id   AF-A0A6C0KLG9-F1
#
_cell.length_a   1.000
_cell.length_b   1.000
_cell.length_c   1.000
_cell.angle_alpha   90.00
_cell.angle_beta   90.00
_cell.angle_gamma   90.00
#
_symmetry.space_group_name_H-M   'P 1'
#
loop_
_entity.id
_entity.type
_entity.pdbx_description
1 polymer ?
#
loop_
_entity_poly.entity_id
_entity_poly.type
_entity_poly.pdbx_seq_one_letter_code
_entity_poly.pdbx_strand_id
1 'polypeptide(L)'
;MMMIAPIIYNDDDLEIIEEFMDQIADLDGDFQETEKTHGNYYIGGVQYDKHSNRQLLLMSAISPHAFFAYDYHMISIYLHEMCISDIDYYPNIQILQLDIAHDGCYRVIMKTYWLRLIQRTWKRVYAQKIAMIRMRGSIQAQRYSEIHGRYPDGLRHLPGLQGMLSFLAH
;
A
#
# COMPACT_ATOMS: atom_id res chain seq x y z
N MET A 1 6.46 18.87 -4.02
CA MET A 1 5.35 18.75 -3.05
C MET A 1 4.17 19.43 -3.68
N MET A 2 3.19 18.66 -4.16
CA MET A 2 2.03 19.20 -4.85
C MET A 2 0.98 19.48 -3.78
N MET A 3 0.72 20.77 -3.50
CA MET A 3 -0.44 21.15 -2.67
C MET A 3 -1.68 20.74 -3.45
N ILE A 4 -2.43 19.79 -2.92
CA ILE A 4 -3.79 19.53 -3.40
C ILE A 4 -4.60 20.74 -2.92
N ALA A 5 -5.20 21.48 -3.85
CA ALA A 5 -6.06 22.60 -3.48
C ALA A 5 -7.18 22.10 -2.55
N PRO A 6 -7.57 22.88 -1.52
CA PRO A 6 -8.68 22.48 -0.66
C PRO A 6 -9.93 22.28 -1.53
N ILE A 7 -10.55 21.11 -1.40
CA ILE A 7 -11.84 20.84 -2.02
C ILE A 7 -12.84 21.67 -1.21
N ILE A 8 -13.46 22.66 -1.84
CA ILE A 8 -14.51 23.46 -1.22
C ILE A 8 -15.81 22.66 -1.39
N TYR A 9 -16.30 22.10 -0.29
CA TYR A 9 -17.61 21.47 -0.20
C TYR A 9 -18.68 22.55 -0.03
N ASN A 10 -19.85 22.35 -0.64
CA ASN A 10 -21.02 23.15 -0.29
C ASN A 10 -21.67 22.58 1.00
N ASP A 11 -22.64 23.30 1.56
CA ASP A 11 -23.27 22.88 2.82
C ASP A 11 -23.96 21.50 2.72
N ASP A 12 -24.59 21.19 1.58
CA ASP A 12 -25.23 19.88 1.35
C ASP A 12 -24.17 18.75 1.31
N ASP A 13 -23.01 18.99 0.72
CA ASP A 13 -21.89 18.04 0.68
C ASP A 13 -21.31 17.82 2.09
N LEU A 14 -21.28 18.84 2.94
CA LEU A 14 -20.80 18.75 4.32
C LEU A 14 -21.74 17.90 5.18
N GLU A 15 -23.06 18.08 5.05
CA GLU A 15 -24.05 17.28 5.78
C GLU A 15 -23.94 15.79 5.41
N ILE A 16 -23.73 15.49 4.12
CA ILE A 16 -23.51 14.11 3.64
C ILE A 16 -22.20 13.54 4.22
N ILE A 17 -21.12 14.33 4.24
CA ILE A 17 -19.84 13.90 4.81
C ILE A 17 -19.98 13.60 6.30
N GLU A 18 -20.67 14.45 7.06
CA GLU A 18 -20.95 14.22 8.48
C GLU A 18 -21.70 12.91 8.71
N GLU A 19 -22.75 12.64 7.93
CA GLU A 19 -23.49 11.37 8.02
C GLU A 19 -22.58 10.15 7.77
N PHE A 20 -21.71 10.22 6.76
CA PHE A 20 -20.75 9.14 6.49
C PHE A 20 -19.71 8.99 7.59
N MET A 21 -19.25 10.09 8.19
CA MET A 21 -18.28 10.04 9.29
C MET A 21 -18.87 9.34 10.51
N ASP A 22 -20.12 9.63 10.86
CA ASP A 22 -20.82 8.96 11.96
C ASP A 22 -20.95 7.45 11.70
N GLN A 23 -21.32 7.06 10.48
CA GLN A 23 -21.40 5.64 10.11
C GLN A 23 -20.04 4.93 10.17
N ILE A 24 -18.97 5.59 9.72
CA ILE A 24 -17.61 5.05 9.82
C ILE A 24 -17.21 4.92 11.29
N ALA A 25 -17.52 5.92 12.13
CA ALA A 25 -17.23 5.90 13.56
C ALA A 25 -17.95 4.76 14.28
N ASP A 26 -19.23 4.53 13.98
CA ASP A 26 -20.00 3.39 14.50
C ASP A 26 -19.36 2.06 14.12
N LEU A 27 -18.85 1.95 12.89
CA LEU A 27 -18.23 0.73 12.39
C LEU A 27 -16.82 0.48 12.95
N ASP A 28 -16.08 1.55 13.22
CA ASP A 28 -14.67 1.52 13.61
C ASP A 28 -14.45 1.73 15.12
N GLY A 29 -15.50 2.05 15.87
CA GLY A 29 -15.44 2.42 17.29
C GLY A 29 -14.70 1.39 18.15
N ASP A 30 -15.10 0.12 18.09
CA ASP A 30 -14.43 -0.97 18.81
C ASP A 30 -12.93 -1.03 18.49
N PHE A 31 -12.57 -0.82 17.22
CA PHE A 31 -11.18 -0.80 16.81
C PHE A 31 -10.45 0.39 17.42
N GLN A 32 -11.04 1.58 17.42
CA GLN A 32 -10.44 2.79 17.99
C GLN A 32 -10.17 2.66 19.49
N GLU A 33 -11.10 2.06 20.23
CA GLU A 33 -10.95 1.81 21.67
C GLU A 33 -9.94 0.72 22.00
N THR A 34 -9.69 -0.20 21.06
CA THR A 34 -8.73 -1.29 21.26
C THR A 34 -7.30 -0.78 21.31
N GLU A 35 -6.59 -1.12 22.38
CA GLU A 35 -5.16 -0.81 22.55
C GLU A 35 -4.33 -1.36 21.39
N LYS A 36 -3.48 -0.50 20.82
CA LYS A 36 -2.58 -0.91 19.73
C LYS A 36 -1.38 -1.64 20.31
N THR A 37 -0.92 -2.65 19.59
CA THR A 37 0.04 -3.64 20.08
C THR A 37 1.30 -3.65 19.23
N HIS A 38 2.45 -3.70 19.91
CA HIS A 38 3.76 -3.73 19.25
C HIS A 38 3.86 -4.90 18.27
N GLY A 39 4.46 -4.65 17.10
CA GLY A 39 4.69 -5.65 16.05
C GLY A 39 3.49 -5.93 15.15
N ASN A 40 2.28 -5.49 15.53
CA ASN A 40 1.07 -5.68 14.73
C ASN A 40 0.99 -4.72 13.55
N TYR A 41 0.11 -5.08 12.61
CA TYR A 41 -0.09 -4.35 11.36
C TYR A 41 -1.37 -3.51 11.40
N TYR A 42 -1.26 -2.29 10.88
CA TYR A 42 -2.34 -1.32 10.86
C TYR A 42 -2.44 -0.66 9.48
N ILE A 43 -3.65 -0.25 9.12
CA ILE A 43 -3.92 0.60 7.95
C ILE A 43 -4.13 2.01 8.50
N GLY A 44 -3.40 3.00 8.00
CA GLY A 44 -3.47 4.32 8.63
C GLY A 44 -2.58 5.39 8.03
N GLY A 45 -2.72 6.59 8.58
CA GLY A 45 -1.92 7.77 8.27
C GLY A 45 -0.60 7.77 9.02
N VAL A 46 0.42 8.35 8.37
CA VAL A 46 1.74 8.55 8.96
C VAL A 46 2.22 9.98 8.82
N GLN A 47 3.00 10.43 9.80
CA GLN A 47 3.71 11.69 9.74
C GLN A 47 5.19 11.48 10.07
N TYR A 48 6.02 12.30 9.44
CA TYR A 48 7.43 12.39 9.82
C TYR A 48 7.56 13.28 11.04
N ASP A 49 8.21 12.77 12.08
CA ASP A 49 8.68 13.58 13.17
C ASP A 49 9.82 14.49 12.67
N LYS A 50 9.54 15.79 12.62
CA LYS A 50 10.50 16.82 12.20
C LYS A 50 11.59 17.06 13.24
N HIS A 51 11.35 16.69 14.49
CA HIS A 51 12.23 16.95 15.63
C HIS A 51 13.09 15.74 15.99
N SER A 52 12.62 14.52 15.71
CA SER A 52 13.34 13.28 16.02
C SER A 52 13.79 12.54 14.77
N ASN A 53 15.06 12.70 14.36
CA ASN A 53 15.80 11.88 13.39
C ASN A 53 15.02 11.28 12.18
N ARG A 54 13.97 11.98 11.69
CA ARG A 54 13.03 11.54 10.64
C ARG A 54 12.30 10.22 10.93
N GLN A 55 11.96 9.94 12.18
CA GLN A 55 11.12 8.80 12.52
C GLN A 55 9.70 8.99 11.96
N LEU A 56 9.03 7.88 11.65
CA LEU A 56 7.63 7.87 11.22
C LEU A 56 6.76 7.53 12.41
N LEU A 57 5.74 8.36 12.64
CA LEU A 57 4.76 8.19 13.70
C LEU A 57 3.42 7.73 13.10
N LEU A 58 2.74 6.83 13.82
CA LEU A 58 1.35 6.50 13.55
C LEU A 58 0.48 7.68 13.98
N MET A 59 -0.28 8.25 13.05
CA MET A 59 -1.14 9.40 13.34
C MET A 59 -2.58 9.00 13.60
N SER A 60 -3.09 8.14 12.74
CA SER A 60 -4.42 7.58 12.81
C SER A 60 -4.39 6.20 12.17
N ALA A 61 -5.27 5.32 12.62
CA ALA A 61 -5.43 3.98 12.08
C ALA A 61 -6.91 3.69 11.91
N ILE A 62 -7.24 2.73 11.05
CA ILE A 62 -8.60 2.28 10.81
C ILE A 62 -8.63 0.75 10.74
N SER A 63 -9.75 0.15 11.11
CA SER A 63 -9.95 -1.29 10.95
C SER A 63 -9.97 -1.66 9.46
N PRO A 64 -9.52 -2.87 9.10
CA PRO A 64 -9.68 -3.37 7.74
C PRO A 64 -11.16 -3.39 7.30
N HIS A 65 -12.08 -3.64 8.23
CA HIS A 65 -13.51 -3.70 7.95
C HIS A 65 -14.04 -2.36 7.45
N ALA A 66 -13.80 -1.29 8.21
CA ALA A 66 -14.21 0.06 7.81
C ALA A 66 -13.46 0.54 6.55
N PHE A 67 -12.16 0.28 6.45
CA PHE A 67 -11.35 0.66 5.28
C PHE A 67 -11.91 0.15 3.94
N PHE A 68 -12.43 -1.08 3.91
CA PHE A 68 -12.96 -1.68 2.68
C PHE A 68 -14.47 -1.40 2.46
N ALA A 69 -15.17 -0.83 3.44
CA ALA A 69 -16.59 -0.54 3.34
C ALA A 69 -16.90 0.79 2.63
N TYR A 70 -15.99 1.77 2.69
CA TYR A 70 -16.19 3.10 2.13
C TYR A 70 -15.13 3.46 1.09
N ASP A 71 -15.40 4.51 0.31
CA ASP A 71 -14.43 4.99 -0.67
C ASP A 71 -13.21 5.64 -0.01
N TYR A 72 -12.11 5.67 -0.76
CA TYR A 72 -10.82 6.16 -0.28
C TYR A 72 -10.88 7.62 0.21
N HIS A 73 -11.75 8.45 -0.38
CA HIS A 73 -11.83 9.87 -0.07
C HIS A 73 -12.54 10.08 1.28
N MET A 74 -13.66 9.39 1.53
CA MET A 74 -14.34 9.38 2.85
C MET A 74 -13.41 8.86 3.95
N ILE A 75 -12.70 7.76 3.70
CA ILE A 75 -11.73 7.22 4.65
C ILE A 75 -10.59 8.21 4.93
N SER A 76 -10.16 8.97 3.92
CA SER A 76 -9.10 9.97 4.09
C SER A 76 -9.56 11.16 4.93
N ILE A 77 -10.81 11.60 4.77
CA ILE A 77 -11.43 12.63 5.63
C ILE A 77 -11.52 12.10 7.06
N TYR A 78 -12.12 10.93 7.26
CA TYR A 78 -12.28 10.34 8.59
C TYR A 78 -10.94 10.18 9.33
N LEU A 79 -9.92 9.62 8.66
CA LEU A 79 -8.58 9.48 9.27
C LEU A 79 -7.87 10.80 9.53
N HIS A 80 -8.24 11.87 8.82
CA HIS A 80 -7.74 13.22 9.05
C HIS A 80 -8.40 13.83 10.30
N GLU A 81 -9.72 13.69 10.45
CA GLU A 81 -10.45 14.13 11.66
C GLU A 81 -10.03 13.37 12.92
N MET A 82 -9.71 12.07 12.80
CA MET A 82 -9.19 11.26 13.92
C MET A 82 -7.72 11.58 14.28
N CYS A 83 -7.05 12.41 13.48
CA CYS A 83 -5.65 12.78 13.70
C CYS A 83 -5.55 13.90 14.74
N ILE A 84 -4.65 13.74 15.72
CA ILE A 84 -4.47 14.74 16.79
C ILE A 84 -3.76 16.03 16.30
N SER A 85 -3.17 16.02 15.10
CA SER A 85 -2.35 17.13 14.62
C SER A 85 -3.05 17.96 13.54
N ASP A 86 -2.96 19.28 13.66
CA ASP A 86 -3.34 20.25 12.63
C ASP A 86 -2.45 20.10 11.38
N ILE A 87 -2.82 19.19 10.49
CA ILE A 87 -2.14 18.96 9.22
C ILE A 87 -3.02 19.49 8.09
N ASP A 88 -2.48 20.38 7.27
CA ASP A 88 -3.20 20.95 6.11
C ASP A 88 -3.36 19.97 4.91
N TYR A 89 -3.22 18.66 5.13
CA TYR A 89 -3.29 17.65 4.07
C TYR A 89 -3.85 16.31 4.56
N TYR A 90 -4.62 15.64 3.68
CA TYR A 90 -5.14 14.31 3.93
C TYR A 90 -4.03 13.27 4.12
N PRO A 91 -4.17 12.34 5.08
CA PRO A 91 -3.16 11.33 5.35
C PRO A 91 -2.92 10.44 4.13
N ASN A 92 -1.64 10.16 3.84
CA ASN A 92 -1.31 9.13 2.86
C ASN A 92 -1.47 7.76 3.52
N ILE A 93 -2.57 7.08 3.23
CA ILE A 93 -2.91 5.81 3.88
C ILE A 93 -1.92 4.73 3.45
N GLN A 94 -1.29 4.08 4.43
CA GLN A 94 -0.33 3.00 4.24
C GLN A 94 -0.70 1.76 5.06
N ILE A 95 -0.03 0.65 4.74
CA ILE A 95 0.08 -0.53 5.61
C ILE A 95 1.35 -0.37 6.43
N LEU A 96 1.18 -0.38 7.74
CA LEU A 96 2.16 -0.01 8.74
C LEU A 96 2.38 -1.19 9.67
N GLN A 97 3.63 -1.38 10.11
CA GLN A 97 3.91 -2.22 11.27
C GLN A 97 4.24 -1.31 12.45
N LEU A 98 3.51 -1.45 13.55
CA LEU A 98 3.68 -0.64 14.75
C LEU A 98 4.92 -1.08 15.53
N ASP A 99 5.73 -0.10 15.89
CA ASP A 99 6.90 -0.20 16.75
C ASP A 99 6.65 0.72 17.96
N ILE A 100 6.11 0.15 19.03
CA ILE A 100 5.99 0.87 20.31
C ILE A 100 7.36 0.85 20.95
N ALA A 101 8.03 1.99 20.96
CA ALA A 101 9.35 2.14 21.55
C ALA A 101 9.27 2.20 23.09
N HIS A 102 10.42 2.08 23.77
CA HIS A 102 10.49 2.08 25.25
C HIS A 102 9.98 3.39 25.89
N ASP A 103 9.92 4.48 25.12
CA ASP A 103 9.35 5.77 25.51
C ASP A 103 7.82 5.83 25.34
N GLY A 104 7.19 4.74 24.88
CA GLY A 104 5.76 4.67 24.62
C GLY A 104 5.33 5.30 23.29
N CYS A 105 6.27 5.80 22.48
CA CYS A 105 5.94 6.43 21.20
C CYS A 105 5.53 5.38 20.15
N TYR A 106 4.46 5.68 19.41
CA TYR A 106 3.93 4.82 18.36
C TYR A 106 4.65 5.10 17.03
N ARG A 107 5.81 4.45 16.86
CA ARG A 107 6.60 4.55 15.63
C ARG A 107 6.13 3.50 14.63
N VAL A 108 6.42 3.70 13.34
CA VAL A 108 5.96 2.76 12.31
C VAL A 108 6.99 2.47 11.23
N ILE A 109 6.93 1.24 10.73
CA ILE A 109 7.63 0.82 9.52
C ILE A 109 6.61 0.71 8.38
N MET A 110 6.79 1.48 7.30
CA MET A 110 5.94 1.38 6.11
C MET A 110 6.20 0.07 5.34
N LYS A 111 5.19 -0.80 5.29
CA LYS A 111 5.26 -2.09 4.60
C LYS A 111 4.77 -2.01 3.16
N THR A 112 3.93 -1.03 2.83
CA THR A 112 3.51 -0.72 1.45
C THR A 112 4.67 -0.45 0.51
N TYR A 113 5.76 0.15 1.00
CA TYR A 113 6.96 0.35 0.20
C TYR A 113 7.52 -0.99 -0.33
N TRP A 114 7.68 -1.96 0.57
CA TRP A 114 8.15 -3.30 0.24
C TRP A 114 7.17 -4.07 -0.65
N LEU A 115 5.86 -3.98 -0.34
CA LEU A 115 4.82 -4.58 -1.18
C LEU A 115 4.85 -4.02 -2.61
N ARG A 116 5.00 -2.70 -2.77
CA ARG A 116 5.11 -2.06 -4.10
C ARG A 116 6.34 -2.55 -4.86
N LEU A 117 7.48 -2.73 -4.20
CA LEU A 117 8.70 -3.27 -4.83
C LEU A 117 8.50 -4.71 -5.32
N ILE A 118 7.90 -5.55 -4.48
CA ILE A 118 7.57 -6.94 -4.84
C ILE A 118 6.59 -6.95 -6.02
N GLN A 119 5.49 -6.21 -5.93
CA GLN A 119 4.47 -6.11 -6.97
C GLN A 119 5.05 -5.61 -8.30
N ARG A 120 5.88 -4.55 -8.28
CA ARG A 120 6.55 -4.03 -9.48
C ARG A 120 7.43 -5.09 -10.13
N THR A 121 8.21 -5.80 -9.31
CA THR A 121 9.09 -6.86 -9.78
C THR A 121 8.30 -8.01 -10.39
N TRP A 122 7.21 -8.43 -9.74
CA TRP A 122 6.32 -9.46 -10.25
C TRP A 122 5.67 -9.05 -11.57
N LYS A 123 5.14 -7.82 -11.66
CA LYS A 123 4.56 -7.30 -12.91
C LYS A 123 5.58 -7.29 -14.05
N ARG A 124 6.81 -6.83 -13.78
CA ARG A 124 7.91 -6.82 -14.75
C ARG A 124 8.20 -8.23 -15.27
N VAL A 125 8.37 -9.20 -14.38
CA VAL A 125 8.75 -10.54 -14.84
C VAL A 125 7.58 -11.31 -15.42
N TYR A 126 6.37 -11.10 -14.92
CA TYR A 126 5.18 -11.62 -15.57
C TYR A 126 5.07 -11.14 -17.02
N ALA A 127 5.30 -9.85 -17.28
CA ALA A 127 5.34 -9.31 -18.64
C ALA A 127 6.41 -10.00 -19.51
N GLN A 128 7.61 -10.23 -18.97
CA GLN A 128 8.68 -10.97 -19.66
C GLN A 128 8.27 -12.42 -19.97
N LYS A 129 7.67 -13.13 -19.01
CA LYS A 129 7.15 -14.50 -19.22
C LYS A 129 6.13 -14.52 -20.35
N ILE A 130 5.16 -13.61 -20.32
CA ILE A 130 4.09 -13.54 -21.32
C ILE A 130 4.67 -13.27 -22.72
N ALA A 131 5.63 -12.36 -22.84
CA ALA A 131 6.33 -12.11 -24.10
C ALA A 131 7.04 -13.37 -24.62
N MET A 132 7.74 -14.10 -23.75
CA MET A 132 8.42 -15.35 -24.13
C MET A 132 7.46 -16.46 -24.53
N ILE A 133 6.34 -16.61 -23.81
CA ILE A 133 5.29 -17.59 -24.15
C ILE A 133 4.73 -17.27 -25.55
N ARG A 134 4.47 -15.99 -25.85
CA ARG A 134 4.04 -15.58 -27.20
C ARG A 134 5.08 -15.91 -28.27
N MET A 135 6.36 -15.65 -28.02
CA MET A 135 7.45 -16.00 -28.94
C MET A 135 7.58 -17.51 -29.15
N ARG A 136 7.42 -18.30 -28.08
CA ARG A 136 7.38 -19.77 -28.16
C ARG A 136 6.21 -20.26 -29.02
N GLY A 137 5.09 -19.55 -29.04
CA GLY A 137 3.94 -19.87 -29.91
C GLY A 137 4.19 -19.68 -31.41
N SER A 138 5.31 -19.06 -31.82
CA SER A 138 5.64 -18.91 -33.24
C SER A 138 5.91 -20.26 -33.91
N ILE A 139 5.57 -20.36 -35.19
CA ILE A 139 5.80 -21.57 -36.00
C ILE A 139 7.28 -21.95 -35.99
N GLN A 140 8.19 -20.97 -36.09
CA GLN A 140 9.63 -21.24 -36.05
C GLN A 140 10.05 -21.86 -34.71
N ALA A 141 9.58 -21.32 -33.59
CA ALA A 141 9.94 -21.81 -32.26
C ALA A 141 9.34 -23.20 -31.97
N GLN A 142 8.11 -23.46 -32.40
CA GLN A 142 7.46 -24.77 -32.27
C GLN A 142 8.20 -25.83 -33.10
N ARG A 143 8.47 -25.56 -34.38
CA ARG A 143 9.22 -26.47 -35.25
C ARG A 143 10.62 -26.76 -34.71
N TYR A 144 11.31 -25.75 -34.18
CA TYR A 144 12.60 -25.97 -33.54
C TYR A 144 12.48 -26.91 -32.33
N SER A 145 11.45 -26.72 -31.49
CA SER A 145 11.18 -27.58 -30.34
C SER A 145 10.84 -29.01 -30.72
N GLU A 146 10.10 -29.22 -31.80
CA GLU A 146 9.77 -30.55 -32.34
C GLU A 146 11.03 -31.30 -32.77
N ILE A 147 11.95 -30.62 -33.46
CA ILE A 147 13.18 -31.23 -34.00
C ILE A 147 14.22 -31.49 -32.90
N HIS A 148 14.35 -30.58 -31.93
CA HIS A 148 15.44 -30.59 -30.95
C HIS A 148 15.02 -30.95 -29.53
N GLY A 149 13.72 -31.14 -29.26
CA GLY A 149 13.17 -31.40 -27.92
C GLY A 149 13.27 -30.21 -26.95
N ARG A 150 13.62 -29.01 -27.44
CA ARG A 150 13.83 -27.80 -26.62
C ARG A 150 13.57 -26.55 -27.45
N TYR A 151 13.15 -25.46 -26.81
CA TYR A 151 13.04 -24.16 -27.48
C TYR A 151 14.42 -23.55 -27.85
N PRO A 152 14.46 -22.64 -28.83
CA PRO A 152 15.67 -21.89 -29.21
C PRO A 152 16.33 -21.19 -28.02
N ASP A 153 17.62 -20.89 -28.16
CA ASP A 153 18.34 -20.10 -27.17
C ASP A 153 17.68 -18.72 -26.98
N GLY A 154 17.62 -18.24 -25.75
CA GLY A 154 16.82 -17.07 -25.36
C GLY A 154 15.33 -17.37 -25.10
N LEU A 155 14.79 -18.48 -25.62
CA LEU A 155 13.43 -18.96 -25.33
C LEU A 155 13.39 -20.20 -24.45
N ARG A 156 14.54 -20.83 -24.15
CA ARG A 156 14.61 -22.09 -23.39
C ARG A 156 14.14 -21.99 -21.94
N HIS A 157 14.52 -20.93 -21.23
CA HIS A 157 14.23 -20.77 -19.81
C HIS A 157 13.23 -19.62 -19.57
N LEU A 158 12.10 -19.92 -18.93
CA LEU A 158 11.18 -18.86 -18.49
C LEU A 158 11.73 -18.21 -17.22
N PRO A 159 11.63 -16.88 -17.07
CA PRO A 159 12.20 -16.20 -15.91
C PRO A 159 11.43 -16.60 -14.64
N GLY A 160 12.09 -17.10 -13.61
CA GLY A 160 11.49 -17.62 -12.37
C GLY A 160 11.48 -16.59 -11.22
N LEU A 161 10.63 -16.78 -10.19
CA LEU A 161 10.47 -15.85 -9.04
C LEU A 161 11.67 -15.79 -8.11
N GLN A 162 12.51 -16.82 -8.13
CA GLN A 162 13.69 -16.91 -7.30
C GLN A 162 14.77 -15.90 -7.74
N GLY A 163 15.37 -15.21 -6.76
CA GLY A 163 16.43 -14.24 -7.02
C GLY A 163 15.98 -12.94 -7.69
N MET A 164 14.67 -12.77 -7.95
CA MET A 164 14.15 -11.60 -8.65
C MET A 164 14.37 -10.27 -7.93
N LEU A 165 14.56 -10.30 -6.60
CA LEU A 165 14.83 -9.12 -5.77
C LEU A 165 16.31 -8.94 -5.46
N SER A 166 17.20 -9.81 -5.97
CA SER A 166 18.65 -9.76 -5.68
C SER A 166 19.28 -8.42 -6.05
N PHE A 167 18.77 -7.75 -7.08
CA PHE A 167 19.22 -6.42 -7.51
C PHE A 167 18.98 -5.31 -6.48
N LEU A 168 18.14 -5.55 -5.46
CA LEU A 168 17.87 -4.61 -4.36
C LEU A 168 18.79 -4.80 -3.16
N ALA A 169 19.64 -5.84 -3.15
CA ALA A 169 20.50 -6.20 -2.03
C ALA A 169 21.90 -5.54 -2.09
N HIS A 170 22.03 -4.40 -2.78
CA HIS A 170 23.28 -3.67 -2.99
C HIS A 170 23.32 -2.38 -2.16
#